data_AF-A0AB39Q040-F1
#
_entry.id   AF-A0AB39Q040-F1
#
_cell.length_a   1.000
_cell.length_b   1.000
_cell.length_c   1.000
_cell.angle_alpha   90.00
_cell.angle_beta   90.00
_cell.angle_gamma   90.00
#
_symmetry.space_group_name_H-M   'P 1'
#
loop_
_entity.id
_entity.type
_entity.pdbx_description
1 polymer ?
#
loop_
_entity_poly.entity_id
_entity_poly.type
_entity_poly.pdbx_seq_one_letter_code
_entity_poly.pdbx_strand_id
1 'polypeptide(L)'
;MTATATHLIGAHLASVLDDVHIAADLSEARVGDRSVEVTEPRDLASGLAMLLYEQIHSGRPEHDGPRPRTLRDGRLEERLAAATPHETTTIVARKVGESPDGELLVLLVDGVRVAVPASARLTGDDRERGDEVVVRLAAVRPALSPGFFLADGSRGRPSGRPLLRVYVHIEDVAHAPAVWSAILGRLEREGVPYRAKVSSSPLLYPRHDALVVYLAPGTWHAAGAVVAATRGLAGVGTRTSPFTHRLGAGVGAAWEPADDRPGRAGMSFGEHRALAVAEGLVAHAEAPDGRDRTAAVAEALTAANIDPLHPARNIDSPGLDAFPDPDSAEFTGPLDEFPPHSERGGV
;
A
#
# COMPACT_ATOMS: atom_id res chain seq x y z
N MET A 1 6.43 26.32 34.83
CA MET A 1 5.34 25.60 34.14
C MET A 1 5.47 25.92 32.66
N THR A 2 6.18 25.08 31.92
CA THR A 2 6.35 25.22 30.48
C THR A 2 5.04 24.80 29.84
N ALA A 3 4.38 25.71 29.14
CA ALA A 3 3.20 25.38 28.35
C ALA A 3 3.63 24.35 27.29
N THR A 4 3.10 23.12 27.39
CA THR A 4 3.25 22.12 26.33
C THR A 4 2.57 22.70 25.09
N ALA A 5 3.34 23.00 24.05
CA ALA A 5 2.76 23.44 22.78
C ALA A 5 1.83 22.35 22.29
N THR A 6 0.54 22.67 22.12
CA THR A 6 -0.42 21.75 21.54
C THR A 6 -0.07 21.56 20.06
N HIS A 7 0.50 20.41 19.71
CA HIS A 7 0.73 20.06 18.31
C HIS A 7 -0.62 19.84 17.61
N LEU A 8 -0.83 20.47 16.45
CA LEU A 8 -2.04 20.30 15.64
C LEU A 8 -1.89 19.19 14.58
N ILE A 9 -0.65 18.80 14.29
CA ILE A 9 -0.32 17.66 13.42
C ILE A 9 0.81 16.83 14.04
N GLY A 10 0.98 15.59 13.59
CA GLY A 10 2.04 14.70 14.06
C GLY A 10 3.45 15.24 13.75
N ALA A 11 4.42 14.95 14.63
CA ALA A 11 5.78 15.51 14.55
C ALA A 11 6.51 15.19 13.23
N HIS A 12 6.36 13.97 12.70
CA HIS A 12 6.93 13.61 11.40
C HIS A 12 6.35 14.46 10.26
N LEU A 13 5.04 14.71 10.29
CA LEU A 13 4.42 15.57 9.29
C LEU A 13 4.85 17.03 9.44
N ALA A 14 4.97 17.52 10.67
CA ALA A 14 5.52 18.86 10.92
C ALA A 14 6.92 19.03 10.30
N SER A 15 7.80 18.03 10.46
CA SER A 15 9.13 18.08 9.82
C SER A 15 9.08 18.11 8.29
N VAL A 16 8.11 17.42 7.68
CA VAL A 16 7.91 17.48 6.23
C VAL A 16 7.50 18.90 5.81
N LEU A 17 6.69 19.59 6.61
CA LEU A 17 6.26 20.95 6.29
C LEU A 17 7.45 21.91 6.21
N ASP A 18 8.46 21.75 7.06
CA ASP A 18 9.65 22.62 7.08
C ASP A 18 10.40 22.64 5.73
N ASP A 19 10.30 21.56 4.96
CA ASP A 19 10.93 21.40 3.65
C ASP A 19 10.05 21.88 2.47
N VAL A 20 8.81 22.32 2.74
CA VAL A 20 7.88 22.78 1.70
C VAL A 20 7.84 24.30 1.63
N HIS A 21 8.02 24.82 0.42
CA HIS A 21 7.91 26.23 0.08
C HIS A 21 6.88 26.44 -1.04
N ILE A 22 6.04 27.47 -0.92
CA ILE A 22 5.07 27.88 -1.96
C ILE A 22 5.37 29.33 -2.33
N ALA A 23 5.49 29.62 -3.64
CA ALA A 23 5.65 30.98 -4.14
C ALA A 23 4.40 31.84 -3.84
N ALA A 24 4.60 33.11 -3.53
CA ALA A 24 3.52 34.02 -3.14
C ALA A 24 2.48 34.27 -4.24
N ASP A 25 2.86 34.08 -5.51
CA ASP A 25 1.97 34.19 -6.67
C ASP A 25 1.32 32.85 -7.06
N LEU A 26 1.59 31.79 -6.29
CA LEU A 26 1.07 30.43 -6.49
C LEU A 26 1.45 29.81 -7.85
N SER A 27 2.50 30.31 -8.49
CA SER A 27 3.01 29.76 -9.74
C SER A 27 3.94 28.57 -9.54
N GLU A 28 4.51 28.41 -8.34
CA GLU A 28 5.50 27.38 -8.03
C GLU A 28 5.36 26.85 -6.60
N ALA A 29 5.59 25.54 -6.43
CA ALA A 29 5.83 24.93 -5.13
C ALA A 29 7.07 24.04 -5.16
N ARG A 30 7.79 23.96 -4.04
CA ARG A 30 9.02 23.20 -3.87
C ARG A 30 8.94 22.32 -2.63
N VAL A 31 9.46 21.10 -2.76
CA VAL A 31 9.69 20.17 -1.64
C VAL A 31 11.16 19.77 -1.73
N GLY A 32 11.96 20.16 -0.74
CA GLY A 32 13.41 19.94 -0.80
C GLY A 32 14.03 20.61 -2.02
N ASP A 33 14.71 19.85 -2.86
CA ASP A 33 15.38 20.33 -4.08
C ASP A 33 14.51 20.30 -5.35
N ARG A 34 13.35 19.64 -5.34
CA ARG A 34 12.48 19.56 -6.53
C ARG A 34 11.31 20.53 -6.43
N SER A 35 10.99 21.15 -7.55
CA SER A 35 9.85 22.05 -7.69
C SER A 35 8.89 21.63 -8.79
N VAL A 36 7.71 22.24 -8.76
CA VAL A 36 6.67 22.14 -9.76
C VAL A 36 6.18 23.54 -10.06
N GLU A 37 6.24 23.90 -11.33
CA GLU A 37 5.65 25.15 -11.85
C GLU A 37 4.29 24.83 -12.47
N VAL A 38 3.33 25.73 -12.28
CA VAL A 38 1.98 25.64 -12.85
C VAL A 38 1.62 26.91 -13.58
N THR A 39 0.89 26.77 -14.68
CA THR A 39 0.39 27.92 -15.46
C THR A 39 -0.78 28.60 -14.75
N GLU A 40 -1.62 27.82 -14.08
CA GLU A 40 -2.81 28.30 -13.40
C GLU A 40 -2.72 27.96 -11.90
N PRO A 41 -2.89 28.93 -10.98
CA PRO A 41 -2.77 28.71 -9.53
C PRO A 41 -3.61 27.54 -8.99
N ARG A 42 -4.79 27.30 -9.59
CA ARG A 42 -5.68 26.20 -9.22
C ARG A 42 -5.07 24.79 -9.38
N ASP A 43 -4.04 24.66 -10.21
CA ASP A 43 -3.35 23.39 -10.44
C ASP A 43 -2.23 23.11 -9.42
N LEU A 44 -1.83 24.13 -8.64
CA LEU A 44 -0.69 24.06 -7.73
C LEU A 44 -0.86 22.95 -6.68
N ALA A 45 -2.06 22.79 -6.11
CA ALA A 45 -2.33 21.75 -5.12
C ALA A 45 -2.10 20.34 -5.69
N SER A 46 -2.50 20.10 -6.95
CA SER A 46 -2.28 18.82 -7.61
C SER A 46 -0.80 18.58 -7.93
N GLY A 47 -0.09 19.62 -8.38
CA GLY A 47 1.35 19.57 -8.62
C GLY A 47 2.14 19.27 -7.34
N LEU A 48 1.85 20.00 -6.26
CA LEU A 48 2.48 19.81 -4.95
C LEU A 48 2.15 18.43 -4.36
N ALA A 49 0.90 17.96 -4.50
CA ALA A 49 0.52 16.62 -4.09
C ALA A 49 1.36 15.53 -4.78
N MET A 50 1.65 15.69 -6.08
CA MET A 50 2.52 14.77 -6.81
C MET A 50 3.95 14.79 -6.28
N LEU A 51 4.52 15.98 -5.99
CA LEU A 51 5.86 16.08 -5.39
C LEU A 51 5.92 15.43 -4.00
N LEU A 52 4.94 15.70 -3.14
CA LEU A 52 4.82 15.09 -1.82
C LEU A 52 4.66 13.56 -1.92
N TYR A 53 3.85 13.07 -2.86
CA TYR A 53 3.74 11.63 -3.10
C TYR A 53 5.09 11.02 -3.52
N GLU A 54 5.75 11.61 -4.52
CA GLU A 54 6.98 11.04 -5.06
C GLU A 54 8.13 11.08 -4.05
N GLN A 55 8.39 12.24 -3.43
CA GLN A 55 9.53 12.42 -2.54
C GLN A 55 9.30 11.92 -1.11
N ILE A 56 8.12 12.18 -0.56
CA ILE A 56 7.87 11.95 0.88
C ILE A 56 7.24 10.58 1.10
N HIS A 57 6.16 10.27 0.37
CA HIS A 57 5.49 8.99 0.55
C HIS A 57 6.28 7.84 -0.08
N SER A 58 6.55 7.92 -1.38
CA SER A 58 7.25 6.85 -2.08
C SER A 58 8.75 6.89 -1.87
N GLY A 59 9.34 8.04 -1.52
CA GLY A 59 10.78 8.15 -1.28
C GLY A 59 11.63 7.97 -2.55
N ARG A 60 11.05 8.24 -3.72
CA ARG A 60 11.71 8.00 -5.00
C ARG A 60 12.74 9.08 -5.29
N PRO A 61 13.97 8.71 -5.69
CA PRO A 61 14.94 9.68 -6.17
C PRO A 61 14.44 10.29 -7.48
N GLU A 62 14.97 11.46 -7.81
CA GLU A 62 14.82 12.02 -9.14
C GLU A 62 15.39 11.06 -10.19
N HIS A 63 14.71 10.95 -11.32
CA HIS A 63 15.16 10.11 -12.43
C HIS A 63 15.41 11.00 -13.63
N ASP A 64 16.67 11.03 -14.06
CA ASP A 64 17.06 11.74 -15.27
C ASP A 64 16.50 11.02 -16.51
N GLY A 65 16.09 11.81 -17.49
CA GLY A 65 15.70 11.32 -18.81
C GLY A 65 14.19 11.18 -19.06
N PRO A 66 13.82 10.80 -20.29
CA PRO A 66 12.41 10.76 -20.69
C PRO A 66 11.66 9.68 -19.91
N ARG A 67 10.44 10.01 -19.47
CA ARG A 67 9.55 9.02 -18.87
C ARG A 67 9.33 7.85 -19.84
N PRO A 68 9.45 6.60 -19.38
CA PRO A 68 9.30 5.45 -20.25
C PRO A 68 7.87 5.35 -20.77
N ARG A 69 7.71 4.84 -21.99
CA ARG A 69 6.38 4.60 -22.60
C ARG A 69 5.55 3.58 -21.84
N THR A 70 6.20 2.70 -21.07
CA THR A 70 5.59 1.66 -20.27
C THR A 70 6.41 1.43 -19.01
N LEU A 71 5.73 1.17 -17.89
CA LEU A 71 6.36 0.72 -16.65
C LEU A 71 6.46 -0.81 -16.57
N ARG A 72 6.02 -1.54 -17.59
CA ARG A 72 6.08 -3.00 -17.58
C ARG A 72 7.47 -3.51 -17.92
N ASP A 73 7.99 -4.38 -17.06
CA ASP A 73 9.21 -5.17 -17.28
C ASP A 73 8.86 -6.66 -17.22
N GLY A 74 8.78 -7.31 -18.40
CA GLY A 74 8.36 -8.71 -18.49
C GLY A 74 9.30 -9.68 -17.76
N ARG A 75 10.61 -9.43 -17.76
CA ARG A 75 11.59 -10.29 -17.08
C ARG A 75 11.44 -10.21 -15.57
N LEU A 76 11.21 -9.00 -15.05
CA LEU A 76 10.93 -8.84 -13.63
C LEU A 76 9.58 -9.47 -13.25
N GLU A 77 8.53 -9.26 -14.05
CA GLU A 77 7.22 -9.88 -13.82
C GLU A 77 7.30 -11.42 -13.83
N GLU A 78 8.09 -12.03 -14.72
CA GLU A 78 8.35 -13.49 -14.73
C GLU A 78 9.04 -13.96 -13.45
N ARG A 79 10.06 -13.23 -12.97
CA ARG A 79 10.75 -13.54 -11.70
C ARG A 79 9.81 -13.42 -10.50
N LEU A 80 8.94 -12.41 -10.49
CA LEU A 80 7.93 -12.21 -9.44
C LEU A 80 6.86 -13.32 -9.46
N ALA A 81 6.44 -13.75 -10.65
CA ALA A 81 5.55 -14.90 -10.81
C ALA A 81 6.18 -16.19 -10.29
N ALA A 82 7.42 -16.48 -10.66
CA ALA A 82 8.16 -17.65 -10.16
C ALA A 82 8.40 -17.60 -8.65
N ALA A 83 8.49 -16.41 -8.07
CA ALA A 83 8.64 -16.19 -6.62
C ALA A 83 7.32 -16.28 -5.83
N THR A 84 6.17 -16.33 -6.51
CA THR A 84 4.86 -16.42 -5.86
C THR A 84 4.61 -17.87 -5.41
N PRO A 85 4.32 -18.13 -4.12
CA PRO A 85 4.33 -19.49 -3.55
C PRO A 85 3.15 -20.37 -3.95
N HIS A 86 2.22 -19.85 -4.74
CA HIS A 86 0.99 -20.53 -5.15
C HIS A 86 0.55 -20.04 -6.52
N GLU A 87 -0.05 -20.93 -7.31
CA GLU A 87 -0.49 -20.61 -8.67
C GLU A 87 -1.91 -20.04 -8.73
N THR A 88 -2.77 -20.46 -7.79
CA THR A 88 -4.21 -20.17 -7.85
C THR A 88 -4.71 -19.52 -6.57
N THR A 89 -5.68 -18.64 -6.71
CA THR A 89 -6.47 -18.06 -5.62
C THR A 89 -7.90 -18.59 -5.68
N THR A 90 -8.51 -18.75 -4.51
CA THR A 90 -9.91 -19.15 -4.37
C THR A 90 -10.79 -17.90 -4.27
N ILE A 91 -11.77 -17.75 -5.15
CA ILE A 91 -12.73 -16.63 -5.09
C ILE A 91 -14.16 -17.12 -5.07
N VAL A 92 -15.01 -16.36 -4.39
CA VAL A 92 -16.47 -16.41 -4.57
C VAL A 92 -16.82 -15.41 -5.67
N ALA A 93 -17.49 -15.86 -6.71
CA ALA A 93 -17.90 -15.02 -7.83
C ALA A 93 -19.36 -15.31 -8.21
N ARG A 94 -20.06 -14.27 -8.69
CA ARG A 94 -21.42 -14.43 -9.22
C ARG A 94 -21.37 -15.05 -10.62
N LYS A 95 -22.00 -16.19 -10.81
CA LYS A 95 -22.29 -16.76 -12.13
C LYS A 95 -23.30 -15.87 -12.84
N VAL A 96 -22.97 -15.42 -14.04
CA VAL A 96 -23.84 -14.59 -14.89
C VAL A 96 -24.20 -15.26 -16.21
N GLY A 97 -23.66 -16.44 -16.46
CA GLY A 97 -23.94 -17.24 -17.64
C GLY A 97 -23.07 -18.49 -17.72
N GLU A 98 -23.29 -19.25 -18.76
CA GLU A 98 -22.57 -20.48 -19.11
C GLU A 98 -22.62 -20.65 -20.63
N SER A 99 -21.60 -21.28 -21.21
CA SER A 99 -21.63 -21.61 -22.64
C SER A 99 -22.71 -22.67 -22.94
N PRO A 100 -23.25 -22.74 -24.17
CA PRO A 100 -24.30 -23.71 -24.51
C PRO A 100 -23.91 -25.17 -24.30
N ASP A 101 -22.62 -25.48 -24.38
CA ASP A 101 -22.03 -26.81 -24.16
C ASP A 101 -21.66 -27.09 -22.69
N GLY A 102 -21.78 -26.11 -21.79
CA GLY A 102 -21.44 -26.25 -20.36
C GLY A 102 -19.95 -26.21 -20.05
N GLU A 103 -19.08 -26.00 -21.04
CA GLU A 103 -17.62 -26.05 -20.87
C GLU A 103 -17.05 -24.78 -20.21
N LEU A 104 -17.75 -23.64 -20.33
CA LEU A 104 -17.32 -22.35 -19.79
C LEU A 104 -18.37 -21.75 -18.86
N LEU A 105 -17.92 -21.31 -17.70
CA LEU A 105 -18.68 -20.45 -16.80
C LEU A 105 -18.36 -18.99 -17.08
N VAL A 106 -19.39 -18.15 -17.17
CA VAL A 106 -19.22 -16.69 -17.23
C VAL A 106 -19.46 -16.12 -15.84
N LEU A 107 -18.42 -15.53 -15.25
CA LEU A 107 -18.42 -15.02 -13.89
C LEU A 107 -18.26 -13.50 -13.89
N LEU A 108 -18.86 -12.83 -12.91
CA LEU A 108 -18.56 -11.43 -12.63
C LEU A 108 -17.40 -11.34 -11.63
N VAL A 109 -16.23 -10.91 -12.10
CA VAL A 109 -15.01 -10.73 -11.31
C VAL A 109 -14.56 -9.28 -11.44
N ASP A 110 -14.49 -8.56 -10.32
CA ASP A 110 -14.06 -7.15 -10.28
C ASP A 110 -14.81 -6.24 -11.27
N GLY A 111 -16.12 -6.49 -11.42
CA GLY A 111 -17.00 -5.74 -12.34
C GLY A 111 -16.90 -6.16 -13.81
N VAL A 112 -16.03 -7.11 -14.14
CA VAL A 112 -15.81 -7.61 -15.50
C VAL A 112 -16.38 -9.02 -15.66
N ARG A 113 -16.94 -9.33 -16.83
CA ARG A 113 -17.37 -10.69 -17.18
C ARG A 113 -16.15 -11.49 -17.65
N VAL A 114 -15.86 -12.59 -16.98
CA VAL A 114 -14.73 -13.48 -17.28
C VAL A 114 -15.27 -14.86 -17.60
N ALA A 115 -14.91 -15.40 -18.77
CA ALA A 115 -15.17 -16.79 -19.11
C ALA A 115 -14.04 -17.68 -18.57
N VAL A 116 -14.39 -18.71 -17.83
CA VAL A 116 -13.42 -19.66 -17.24
C VAL A 116 -13.88 -21.09 -17.51
N PRO A 117 -12.96 -22.07 -17.63
CA PRO A 117 -13.36 -23.47 -17.72
C PRO A 117 -14.27 -23.88 -16.57
N ALA A 118 -15.30 -24.68 -16.84
CA ALA A 118 -16.20 -25.20 -15.80
C ALA A 118 -15.44 -26.01 -14.73
N SER A 119 -14.30 -26.61 -15.11
CA SER A 119 -13.36 -27.29 -14.20
C SER A 119 -12.68 -26.38 -13.18
N ALA A 120 -12.71 -25.05 -13.37
CA ALA A 120 -12.25 -24.08 -12.36
C ALA A 120 -13.18 -24.03 -11.13
N ARG A 121 -14.41 -24.53 -11.25
CA ARG A 121 -15.40 -24.59 -10.17
C ARG A 121 -15.00 -25.61 -9.11
N LEU A 122 -15.10 -25.20 -7.85
CA LEU A 122 -14.99 -26.12 -6.72
C LEU A 122 -16.37 -26.65 -6.33
N THR A 123 -16.51 -27.97 -6.24
CA THR A 123 -17.78 -28.66 -5.93
C THR A 123 -17.90 -28.99 -4.44
N GLY A 124 -19.13 -29.06 -3.90
CA GLY A 124 -19.46 -29.42 -2.51
C GLY A 124 -20.54 -28.53 -1.88
N ASP A 125 -21.21 -29.03 -0.83
CA ASP A 125 -22.44 -28.43 -0.26
C ASP A 125 -22.30 -26.95 0.18
N ASP A 126 -21.12 -26.52 0.62
CA ASP A 126 -20.86 -25.14 1.06
C ASP A 126 -20.37 -24.19 -0.06
N ARG A 127 -20.18 -24.70 -1.28
CA ARG A 127 -19.49 -23.99 -2.37
C ARG A 127 -20.41 -23.41 -3.43
N GLU A 128 -21.72 -23.56 -3.23
CA GLU A 128 -22.76 -23.08 -4.13
C GLU A 128 -23.90 -22.46 -3.30
N ARG A 129 -24.12 -21.15 -3.46
CA ARG A 129 -25.24 -20.44 -2.83
C ARG A 129 -25.94 -19.57 -3.87
N GLY A 130 -27.05 -20.08 -4.41
CA GLY A 130 -27.78 -19.40 -5.49
C GLY A 130 -26.88 -19.19 -6.70
N ASP A 131 -26.70 -17.93 -7.11
CA ASP A 131 -25.84 -17.55 -8.23
C ASP A 131 -24.35 -17.43 -7.84
N GLU A 132 -23.99 -17.61 -6.57
CA GLU A 132 -22.60 -17.57 -6.13
C GLU A 132 -21.94 -18.95 -6.26
N VAL A 133 -20.78 -18.96 -6.93
CA VAL A 133 -19.94 -20.14 -7.09
C VAL A 133 -18.54 -19.88 -6.57
N VAL A 134 -17.92 -20.89 -5.99
CA VAL A 134 -16.51 -20.86 -5.60
C VAL A 134 -15.65 -21.39 -6.74
N VAL A 135 -14.66 -20.62 -7.18
CA VAL A 135 -13.75 -21.01 -8.28
C VAL A 135 -12.29 -20.78 -7.92
N ARG A 136 -11.40 -21.55 -8.57
CA ARG A 136 -9.94 -21.33 -8.56
C ARG A 136 -9.53 -20.60 -9.83
N LEU A 137 -8.99 -19.40 -9.67
CA LEU A 137 -8.39 -18.64 -10.77
C LEU A 137 -6.90 -18.50 -10.55
N ALA A 138 -6.15 -18.07 -11.57
CA ALA A 138 -4.75 -17.68 -11.38
C ALA A 138 -4.64 -16.69 -10.19
N ALA A 139 -3.62 -16.81 -9.35
CA ALA A 139 -3.40 -15.91 -8.22
C ALA A 139 -2.87 -14.55 -8.67
N VAL A 140 -2.07 -14.56 -9.74
CA VAL A 140 -1.36 -13.40 -10.27
C VAL A 140 -2.23 -12.62 -11.27
N ARG A 141 -2.14 -11.29 -11.19
CA ARG A 141 -2.83 -10.33 -12.07
C ARG A 141 -1.84 -9.25 -12.51
N PRO A 142 -1.02 -9.51 -13.55
CA PRO A 142 -0.10 -8.49 -14.03
C PRO A 142 -0.88 -7.33 -14.65
N ALA A 143 -0.35 -6.11 -14.52
CA ALA A 143 -0.93 -4.89 -15.08
C ALA A 143 -2.31 -4.46 -14.54
N LEU A 144 -2.80 -5.05 -13.44
CA LEU A 144 -4.03 -4.56 -12.79
C LEU A 144 -3.84 -3.18 -12.14
N SER A 145 -2.61 -2.86 -11.72
CA SER A 145 -2.21 -1.56 -11.22
C SER A 145 -0.97 -1.10 -11.98
N PRO A 146 -0.97 0.10 -12.60
CA PRO A 146 0.17 0.57 -13.40
C PRO A 146 1.49 0.54 -12.62
N GLY A 147 2.50 -0.14 -13.18
CA GLY A 147 3.83 -0.27 -12.54
C GLY A 147 3.90 -1.28 -11.40
N PHE A 148 2.83 -2.04 -11.12
CA PHE A 148 2.80 -3.07 -10.09
C PHE A 148 2.40 -4.45 -10.63
N PHE A 149 3.03 -5.47 -10.07
CA PHE A 149 2.63 -6.87 -10.15
C PHE A 149 1.78 -7.21 -8.92
N LEU A 150 0.62 -7.83 -9.12
CA LEU A 150 -0.35 -8.10 -8.06
C LEU A 150 -0.62 -9.59 -7.94
N ALA A 151 -0.77 -10.07 -6.70
CA ALA A 151 -1.25 -11.42 -6.40
C ALA A 151 -2.25 -11.42 -5.25
N ASP A 152 -3.24 -12.31 -5.35
CA ASP A 152 -4.14 -12.68 -4.25
C ASP A 152 -3.64 -13.98 -3.61
N GLY A 153 -3.75 -14.12 -2.28
CA GLY A 153 -3.35 -15.33 -1.55
C GLY A 153 -4.13 -16.57 -1.98
N SER A 154 -3.61 -17.76 -1.69
CA SER A 154 -4.21 -19.02 -2.14
C SER A 154 -5.63 -19.24 -1.61
N ARG A 155 -5.89 -18.69 -0.41
CA ARG A 155 -7.17 -18.72 0.31
C ARG A 155 -8.14 -17.61 -0.10
N GLY A 156 -7.78 -16.82 -1.09
CA GLY A 156 -8.59 -15.70 -1.57
C GLY A 156 -8.09 -14.34 -1.12
N ARG A 157 -8.91 -13.34 -1.41
CA ARG A 157 -8.63 -11.92 -1.15
C ARG A 157 -9.18 -11.46 0.20
N PRO A 158 -8.64 -10.37 0.76
CA PRO A 158 -9.21 -9.73 1.94
C PRO A 158 -10.67 -9.33 1.69
N SER A 159 -11.56 -9.62 2.65
CA SER A 159 -12.96 -9.24 2.60
C SER A 159 -13.34 -8.38 3.82
N GLY A 160 -14.26 -7.44 3.62
CA GLY A 160 -14.65 -6.49 4.66
C GLY A 160 -13.77 -5.23 4.71
N ARG A 161 -14.17 -4.29 5.57
CA ARG A 161 -13.51 -3.01 5.82
C ARG A 161 -13.45 -2.74 7.34
N PRO A 162 -12.50 -1.92 7.81
CA PRO A 162 -11.43 -1.28 7.05
C PRO A 162 -10.29 -2.25 6.68
N LEU A 163 -9.61 -1.98 5.57
CA LEU A 163 -8.40 -2.72 5.18
C LEU A 163 -7.16 -2.06 5.79
N LEU A 164 -6.25 -2.88 6.32
CA LEU A 164 -4.93 -2.45 6.73
C LEU A 164 -3.94 -2.68 5.59
N ARG A 165 -3.14 -1.66 5.26
CA ARG A 165 -2.07 -1.72 4.28
C ARG A 165 -0.74 -1.80 5.00
N VAL A 166 0.08 -2.80 4.70
CA VAL A 166 1.44 -2.96 5.23
C VAL A 166 2.41 -2.73 4.08
N TYR A 167 3.22 -1.68 4.20
CA TYR A 167 4.20 -1.24 3.22
C TYR A 167 5.58 -1.77 3.57
N VAL A 168 6.31 -2.21 2.56
CA VAL A 168 7.70 -2.64 2.69
C VAL A 168 8.56 -1.84 1.72
N HIS A 169 9.56 -1.17 2.28
CA HIS A 169 10.60 -0.46 1.55
C HIS A 169 11.58 -1.46 0.96
N ILE A 170 11.74 -1.40 -0.36
CA ILE A 170 12.76 -2.17 -1.08
C ILE A 170 13.69 -1.17 -1.79
N GLU A 171 14.97 -1.28 -1.50
CA GLU A 171 16.00 -0.36 -1.99
C GLU A 171 16.50 -0.73 -3.39
N ASP A 172 16.51 -2.02 -3.71
CA ASP A 172 17.03 -2.53 -4.98
C ASP A 172 16.10 -3.59 -5.56
N VAL A 173 15.71 -3.37 -6.81
CA VAL A 173 14.88 -4.25 -7.63
C VAL A 173 15.42 -5.70 -7.69
N ALA A 174 16.73 -5.90 -7.59
CA ALA A 174 17.34 -7.22 -7.59
C ALA A 174 16.79 -8.13 -6.47
N HIS A 175 16.48 -7.53 -5.31
CA HIS A 175 15.99 -8.20 -4.12
C HIS A 175 14.46 -8.36 -4.08
N ALA A 176 13.72 -7.65 -4.94
CA ALA A 176 12.26 -7.63 -4.89
C ALA A 176 11.61 -9.04 -4.96
N PRO A 177 12.05 -9.98 -5.82
CA PRO A 177 11.48 -11.33 -5.82
C PRO A 177 11.74 -12.12 -4.53
N ALA A 178 12.91 -11.93 -3.89
CA ALA A 178 13.23 -12.63 -2.64
C ALA A 178 12.39 -12.09 -1.48
N VAL A 179 12.26 -10.77 -1.35
CA VAL A 179 11.41 -10.11 -0.35
C VAL A 179 9.94 -10.50 -0.56
N TRP A 180 9.47 -10.47 -1.81
CA TRP A 180 8.12 -10.92 -2.20
C TRP A 180 7.85 -12.35 -1.76
N SER A 181 8.74 -13.29 -2.12
CA SER A 181 8.59 -14.71 -1.79
C SER A 181 8.57 -14.95 -0.28
N ALA A 182 9.47 -14.29 0.47
CA ALA A 182 9.56 -14.46 1.92
C ALA A 182 8.28 -14.01 2.63
N ILE A 183 7.72 -12.85 2.25
CA ILE A 183 6.49 -12.32 2.84
C ILE A 183 5.30 -13.21 2.48
N LEU A 184 5.10 -13.51 1.19
CA LEU A 184 3.96 -14.31 0.77
C LEU A 184 4.03 -15.72 1.35
N GLY A 185 5.21 -16.35 1.32
CA GLY A 185 5.42 -17.68 1.90
C GLY A 185 5.21 -17.72 3.41
N ARG A 186 5.45 -16.61 4.12
CA ARG A 186 5.09 -16.50 5.54
C ARG A 186 3.57 -16.43 5.73
N LEU A 187 2.87 -15.57 4.98
CA LEU A 187 1.42 -15.42 5.07
C LEU A 187 0.67 -16.71 4.68
N GLU A 188 1.16 -17.43 3.66
CA GLU A 188 0.59 -18.72 3.24
C GLU A 188 0.74 -19.79 4.33
N ARG A 189 1.89 -19.87 5.01
CA ARG A 189 2.10 -20.80 6.13
C ARG A 189 1.20 -20.49 7.32
N GLU A 190 0.88 -19.23 7.55
CA GLU A 190 -0.06 -18.80 8.59
C GLU A 190 -1.52 -18.91 8.15
N GLY A 191 -1.79 -19.28 6.90
CA GLY A 191 -3.15 -19.45 6.38
C GLY A 191 -3.92 -18.14 6.26
N VAL A 192 -3.23 -17.01 6.13
CA VAL A 192 -3.83 -15.67 6.07
C VAL A 192 -4.30 -15.36 4.65
N PRO A 193 -5.57 -14.98 4.42
CA PRO A 193 -6.00 -14.37 3.16
C PRO A 193 -5.40 -12.96 3.02
N TYR A 194 -4.79 -12.67 1.87
CA TYR A 194 -4.19 -11.37 1.59
C TYR A 194 -4.33 -11.01 0.11
N ARG A 195 -4.16 -9.72 -0.17
CA ARG A 195 -3.80 -9.22 -1.51
C ARG A 195 -2.47 -8.52 -1.36
N ALA A 196 -1.57 -8.72 -2.29
CA ALA A 196 -0.28 -8.06 -2.28
C ALA A 196 0.03 -7.48 -3.64
N LYS A 197 0.78 -6.38 -3.67
CA LYS A 197 1.36 -5.85 -4.89
C LYS A 197 2.82 -5.48 -4.65
N VAL A 198 3.63 -5.58 -5.69
CA VAL A 198 5.04 -5.19 -5.68
C VAL A 198 5.38 -4.47 -6.98
N SER A 199 6.24 -3.46 -6.90
CA SER A 199 6.64 -2.67 -8.06
C SER A 199 7.30 -3.58 -9.10
N SER A 200 6.77 -3.56 -10.33
CA SER A 200 7.20 -4.40 -11.43
C SER A 200 8.04 -3.65 -12.47
N SER A 201 8.57 -2.49 -12.08
CA SER A 201 9.45 -1.67 -12.90
C SER A 201 10.73 -1.34 -12.13
N PRO A 202 11.92 -1.60 -12.69
CA PRO A 202 13.19 -1.17 -12.09
C PRO A 202 13.23 0.34 -11.80
N LEU A 203 12.55 1.15 -12.63
CA LEU A 203 12.50 2.62 -12.53
C LEU A 203 11.70 3.15 -11.32
N LEU A 204 11.02 2.25 -10.60
CA LEU A 204 10.29 2.59 -9.40
C LEU A 204 11.11 2.34 -8.12
N TYR A 205 12.29 1.72 -8.21
CA TYR A 205 13.15 1.47 -7.04
C TYR A 205 14.23 2.57 -6.93
N PRO A 206 14.71 2.88 -5.71
CA PRO A 206 14.15 2.49 -4.40
C PRO A 206 12.80 3.17 -4.13
N ARG A 207 11.95 2.55 -3.30
CA ARG A 207 10.74 3.23 -2.77
C ARG A 207 10.18 2.59 -1.50
N HIS A 208 9.60 3.40 -0.61
CA HIS A 208 9.04 3.00 0.68
C HIS A 208 7.78 2.14 0.59
N ASP A 209 7.04 2.25 -0.52
CA ASP A 209 5.84 1.49 -0.84
C ASP A 209 6.07 0.50 -1.99
N ALA A 210 7.30 -0.03 -2.11
CA ALA A 210 7.69 -0.92 -3.19
C ALA A 210 6.84 -2.19 -3.20
N LEU A 211 6.52 -2.71 -2.01
CA LEU A 211 5.59 -3.82 -1.80
C LEU A 211 4.52 -3.40 -0.79
N VAL A 212 3.27 -3.76 -1.06
CA VAL A 212 2.13 -3.47 -0.19
C VAL A 212 1.30 -4.74 0.00
N VAL A 213 1.04 -5.13 1.24
CA VAL A 213 0.12 -6.20 1.63
C VAL A 213 -1.17 -5.58 2.18
N TYR A 214 -2.31 -6.07 1.73
CA TYR A 214 -3.63 -5.69 2.19
C TYR A 214 -4.19 -6.79 3.09
N LEU A 215 -4.62 -6.43 4.29
CA LEU A 215 -5.17 -7.32 5.31
C LEU A 215 -6.57 -6.86 5.72
N ALA A 216 -7.48 -7.82 5.84
CA ALA A 216 -8.87 -7.59 6.23
C ALA A 216 -9.07 -7.63 7.76
N PRO A 217 -10.20 -7.12 8.27
CA PRO A 217 -10.60 -7.36 9.66
C PRO A 217 -10.46 -8.84 10.03
N GLY A 218 -9.93 -9.12 11.22
CA GLY A 218 -9.61 -10.48 11.68
C GLY A 218 -8.23 -11.00 11.27
N THR A 219 -7.57 -10.39 10.28
CA THR A 219 -6.22 -10.79 9.82
C THR A 219 -5.15 -9.73 10.05
N TRP A 220 -5.50 -8.60 10.68
CA TRP A 220 -4.55 -7.50 10.90
C TRP A 220 -3.33 -7.88 11.73
N HIS A 221 -3.46 -8.88 12.61
CA HIS A 221 -2.33 -9.44 13.38
C HIS A 221 -1.19 -9.94 12.48
N ALA A 222 -1.48 -10.32 11.23
CA ALA A 222 -0.49 -10.76 10.26
C ALA A 222 0.49 -9.64 9.82
N ALA A 223 0.25 -8.38 10.19
CA ALA A 223 1.23 -7.31 10.00
C ALA A 223 2.56 -7.63 10.70
N GLY A 224 2.51 -8.27 11.88
CA GLY A 224 3.72 -8.74 12.58
C GLY A 224 4.46 -9.85 11.81
N ALA A 225 3.74 -10.67 11.04
CA ALA A 225 4.34 -11.70 10.19
C ALA A 225 5.11 -11.08 9.01
N VAL A 226 4.63 -9.96 8.46
CA VAL A 226 5.36 -9.18 7.43
C VAL A 226 6.66 -8.60 8.01
N VAL A 227 6.62 -8.01 9.21
CA VAL A 227 7.81 -7.52 9.91
C VAL A 227 8.80 -8.66 10.17
N ALA A 228 8.33 -9.80 10.66
CA ALA A 228 9.18 -10.96 10.91
C ALA A 228 9.81 -11.51 9.63
N ALA A 229 9.07 -11.54 8.52
CA ALA A 229 9.54 -12.03 7.23
C ALA A 229 10.60 -11.13 6.58
N THR A 230 10.62 -9.83 6.90
CA THR A 230 11.55 -8.84 6.33
C THR A 230 12.82 -8.67 7.14
N ARG A 231 12.83 -9.11 8.41
CA ARG A 231 13.97 -8.95 9.32
C ARG A 231 15.24 -9.60 8.76
N GLY A 232 16.26 -8.77 8.52
CA GLY A 232 17.57 -9.22 8.04
C GLY A 232 17.62 -9.60 6.55
N LEU A 233 16.53 -9.40 5.79
CA LEU A 233 16.56 -9.61 4.35
C LEU A 233 17.35 -8.52 3.64
N ALA A 234 18.24 -8.92 2.74
CA ALA A 234 18.95 -8.00 1.87
C ALA A 234 17.98 -7.20 0.99
N GLY A 235 18.29 -5.92 0.79
CA GLY A 235 17.51 -5.00 -0.03
C GLY A 235 16.25 -4.43 0.64
N VAL A 236 15.94 -4.81 1.88
CA VAL A 236 14.93 -4.10 2.70
C VAL A 236 15.59 -2.91 3.37
N GLY A 237 15.13 -1.70 3.04
CA GLY A 237 15.66 -0.47 3.63
C GLY A 237 15.15 -0.25 5.06
N THR A 238 15.60 0.82 5.72
CA THR A 238 15.19 1.10 7.11
C THR A 238 14.10 2.17 7.24
N ARG A 239 13.97 3.03 6.23
CA ARG A 239 13.03 4.17 6.20
C ARG A 239 11.60 3.76 5.86
N THR A 240 10.64 4.52 6.40
CA THR A 240 9.20 4.43 6.08
C THR A 240 8.67 5.81 5.69
N SER A 241 7.55 5.84 4.96
CA SER A 241 6.81 7.08 4.67
C SER A 241 6.41 7.81 5.96
N PRO A 242 6.56 9.15 6.07
CA PRO A 242 6.04 9.93 7.19
C PRO A 242 4.52 9.85 7.39
N PHE A 243 3.77 9.44 6.36
CA PHE A 243 2.34 9.19 6.46
C PHE A 243 1.97 7.85 7.09
N THR A 244 2.92 6.93 7.32
CA THR A 244 2.62 5.59 7.85
C THR A 244 3.06 5.45 9.30
N HIS A 245 2.42 4.54 10.02
CA HIS A 245 2.84 4.13 11.35
C HIS A 245 3.94 3.08 11.20
N ARG A 246 5.10 3.30 11.80
CA ARG A 246 6.24 2.39 11.67
C ARG A 246 6.01 1.12 12.49
N LEU A 247 6.13 -0.04 11.84
CA LEU A 247 6.07 -1.35 12.49
C LEU A 247 7.46 -1.98 12.69
N GLY A 248 8.44 -1.54 11.91
CA GLY A 248 9.82 -2.02 11.96
C GLY A 248 10.70 -1.29 10.96
N ALA A 249 11.97 -1.68 10.86
CA ALA A 249 12.87 -1.16 9.84
C ALA A 249 12.29 -1.43 8.44
N GLY A 250 12.01 -0.36 7.67
CA GLY A 250 11.46 -0.46 6.33
C GLY A 250 10.01 -0.90 6.22
N VAL A 251 9.32 -1.13 7.34
CA VAL A 251 7.94 -1.62 7.36
C VAL A 251 7.04 -0.64 8.06
N GLY A 252 6.04 -0.14 7.35
CA GLY A 252 5.02 0.76 7.89
C GLY A 252 3.62 0.22 7.63
N ALA A 253 2.64 0.68 8.40
CA ALA A 253 1.24 0.35 8.20
C ALA A 253 0.36 1.59 8.19
N ALA A 254 -0.76 1.48 7.48
CA ALA A 254 -1.79 2.50 7.49
C ALA A 254 -3.15 1.94 7.06
N TRP A 255 -4.22 2.59 7.48
CA TRP A 255 -5.57 2.25 7.06
C TRP A 255 -5.84 2.71 5.63
N GLU A 256 -6.56 1.90 4.86
CA GLU A 256 -7.06 2.29 3.53
C GLU A 256 -7.86 3.60 3.66
N PRO A 257 -7.65 4.59 2.75
CA PRO A 257 -8.41 5.83 2.77
C PRO A 257 -9.92 5.61 2.85
N ALA A 258 -10.57 6.40 3.71
CA ALA A 258 -12.03 6.50 3.80
C ALA A 258 -12.41 7.99 3.67
N ASP A 259 -12.58 8.45 2.43
CA ASP A 259 -12.88 9.85 2.11
C ASP A 259 -14.04 9.89 1.12
N ASP A 260 -15.19 10.35 1.60
CA ASP A 260 -16.44 10.38 0.84
C ASP A 260 -16.59 11.65 -0.02
N ARG A 261 -15.59 12.55 -0.01
CA ARG A 261 -15.64 13.76 -0.85
C ARG A 261 -15.60 13.38 -2.35
N PRO A 262 -16.31 14.12 -3.21
CA PRO A 262 -16.34 13.84 -4.64
C PRO A 262 -14.94 13.76 -5.27
N GLY A 263 -14.70 12.72 -6.08
CA GLY A 263 -13.41 12.53 -6.77
C GLY A 263 -12.26 12.07 -5.87
N ARG A 264 -12.50 11.74 -4.58
CA ARG A 264 -11.48 11.18 -3.67
C ARG A 264 -11.50 9.66 -3.58
N ALA A 265 -12.60 9.03 -3.98
CA ALA A 265 -12.69 7.58 -4.04
C ALA A 265 -11.69 6.97 -5.04
N GLY A 266 -11.03 5.89 -4.63
CA GLY A 266 -10.12 5.12 -5.50
C GLY A 266 -8.69 5.67 -5.60
N MET A 267 -8.38 6.81 -4.95
CA MET A 267 -7.00 7.28 -4.81
C MET A 267 -6.14 6.26 -4.06
N SER A 268 -4.85 6.18 -4.41
CA SER A 268 -3.92 5.46 -3.56
C SER A 268 -3.75 6.17 -2.21
N PHE A 269 -3.33 5.44 -1.18
CA PHE A 269 -3.05 5.99 0.14
C PHE A 269 -2.11 7.20 0.10
N GLY A 270 -0.97 7.08 -0.60
CA GLY A 270 0.00 8.15 -0.70
C GLY A 270 -0.55 9.40 -1.37
N GLU A 271 -1.26 9.24 -2.49
CA GLU A 271 -1.89 10.35 -3.20
C GLU A 271 -2.94 11.03 -2.32
N HIS A 272 -3.72 10.27 -1.56
CA HIS A 272 -4.75 10.80 -0.66
C HIS A 272 -4.14 11.69 0.43
N ARG A 273 -3.07 11.22 1.10
CA ARG A 273 -2.42 11.98 2.19
C ARG A 273 -1.67 13.18 1.64
N ALA A 274 -0.94 13.00 0.53
CA ALA A 274 -0.21 14.07 -0.13
C ALA A 274 -1.13 15.18 -0.61
N LEU A 275 -2.29 14.83 -1.17
CA LEU A 275 -3.28 15.80 -1.62
C LEU A 275 -3.86 16.61 -0.47
N ALA A 276 -4.26 15.98 0.64
CA ALA A 276 -4.79 16.70 1.79
C ALA A 276 -3.78 17.70 2.38
N VAL A 277 -2.49 17.32 2.43
CA VAL A 277 -1.42 18.23 2.87
C VAL A 277 -1.24 19.38 1.88
N ALA A 278 -1.21 19.09 0.58
CA ALA A 278 -1.07 20.12 -0.46
C ALA A 278 -2.25 21.11 -0.45
N GLU A 279 -3.49 20.62 -0.31
CA GLU A 279 -4.70 21.44 -0.18
C GLU A 279 -4.58 22.43 0.98
N GLY A 280 -4.17 21.95 2.17
CA GLY A 280 -4.02 22.83 3.34
C GLY A 280 -2.92 23.88 3.18
N LEU A 281 -1.79 23.53 2.56
CA LEU A 281 -0.69 24.47 2.33
C LEU A 281 -1.04 25.52 1.27
N VAL A 282 -1.69 25.12 0.17
CA VAL A 282 -2.11 26.06 -0.89
C VAL A 282 -3.21 26.98 -0.38
N ALA A 283 -4.19 26.47 0.36
CA ALA A 283 -5.24 27.29 0.96
C ALA A 283 -4.67 28.35 1.93
N HIS A 284 -3.65 27.99 2.71
CA HIS A 284 -2.95 28.94 3.57
C HIS A 284 -2.22 30.03 2.78
N ALA A 285 -1.59 29.68 1.66
CA ALA A 285 -0.88 30.62 0.80
C ALA A 285 -1.84 31.56 0.02
N GLU A 286 -3.00 31.05 -0.43
CA GLU A 286 -4.03 31.80 -1.16
C GLU A 286 -4.68 32.91 -0.32
N ALA A 287 -5.02 32.60 0.93
CA ALA A 287 -5.69 33.53 1.82
C ALA A 287 -5.10 33.42 3.23
N PRO A 288 -3.98 34.13 3.51
CA PRO A 288 -3.42 34.20 4.85
C PRO A 288 -4.40 34.91 5.79
N ASP A 289 -5.23 34.12 6.48
CA ASP A 289 -6.27 34.61 7.40
C ASP A 289 -5.78 34.74 8.85
N GLY A 290 -4.45 34.75 9.03
CA GLY A 290 -3.78 34.79 10.32
C GLY A 290 -3.61 33.42 11.00
N ARG A 291 -4.15 32.33 10.44
CA ARG A 291 -3.85 30.97 10.90
C ARG A 291 -2.44 30.57 10.52
N ASP A 292 -1.81 29.79 11.40
CA ASP A 292 -0.55 29.12 11.06
C ASP A 292 -0.77 28.03 10.01
N ARG A 293 0.23 27.79 9.16
CA ARG A 293 0.21 26.75 8.10
C ARG A 293 -0.13 25.37 8.65
N THR A 294 0.34 25.06 9.86
CA THR A 294 0.06 23.80 10.56
C THR A 294 -1.43 23.63 10.82
N ALA A 295 -2.13 24.72 11.19
CA ALA A 295 -3.56 24.68 11.43
C ALA A 295 -4.36 24.48 10.14
N ALA A 296 -3.94 25.10 9.03
CA ALA A 296 -4.57 24.90 7.73
C ALA A 296 -4.39 23.45 7.22
N VAL A 297 -3.21 22.86 7.40
CA VAL A 297 -2.97 21.44 7.08
C VAL A 297 -3.80 20.53 7.98
N ALA A 298 -3.89 20.79 9.29
CA ALA A 298 -4.72 19.99 10.20
C ALA A 298 -6.21 20.00 9.81
N GLU A 299 -6.73 21.15 9.39
CA GLU A 299 -8.11 21.25 8.88
C GLU A 299 -8.30 20.44 7.59
N ALA A 300 -7.39 20.56 6.63
CA ALA A 300 -7.48 19.83 5.36
C ALA A 300 -7.39 18.30 5.57
N LEU A 301 -6.52 17.84 6.48
CA LEU A 301 -6.46 16.44 6.90
C LEU A 301 -7.79 16.00 7.54
N THR A 302 -8.33 16.79 8.45
CA THR A 302 -9.60 16.49 9.12
C THR A 302 -10.75 16.41 8.12
N ALA A 303 -10.82 17.34 7.17
CA ALA A 303 -11.81 17.35 6.10
C ALA A 303 -11.68 16.12 5.17
N ALA A 304 -10.48 15.56 5.05
CA ALA A 304 -10.19 14.32 4.33
C ALA A 304 -10.40 13.04 5.15
N ASN A 305 -10.99 13.15 6.36
CA ASN A 305 -11.12 12.09 7.36
C ASN A 305 -9.77 11.47 7.75
N ILE A 306 -8.68 12.24 7.76
CA ILE A 306 -7.35 11.81 8.21
C ILE A 306 -7.14 12.35 9.64
N ASP A 307 -6.65 11.51 10.55
CA ASP A 307 -6.23 11.96 11.88
C ASP A 307 -4.97 12.85 11.74
N PRO A 308 -5.03 14.17 12.06
CA PRO A 308 -3.89 15.05 11.85
C PRO A 308 -2.66 14.69 12.69
N LEU A 309 -2.88 14.07 13.85
CA LEU A 309 -1.81 13.63 14.75
C LEU A 309 -1.22 12.28 14.31
N HIS A 310 -2.02 11.46 13.64
CA HIS A 310 -1.62 10.13 13.16
C HIS A 310 -2.05 9.91 11.70
N PRO A 311 -1.34 10.46 10.69
CA PRO A 311 -1.76 10.41 9.27
C PRO A 311 -1.93 9.00 8.66
N ALA A 312 -1.41 7.98 9.36
CA ALA A 312 -1.64 6.57 9.06
C ALA A 312 -3.09 6.13 9.30
N ARG A 313 -3.89 6.95 10.00
CA ARG A 313 -5.26 6.65 10.42
C ARG A 313 -6.26 7.53 9.71
N ASN A 314 -7.44 6.95 9.50
CA ASN A 314 -8.65 7.75 9.35
C ASN A 314 -9.17 8.09 10.75
N ILE A 315 -9.92 9.19 10.92
CA ILE A 315 -10.43 9.60 12.24
C ILE A 315 -11.30 8.49 12.87
N ASP A 316 -12.08 7.81 12.03
CA ASP A 316 -13.00 6.72 12.39
C ASP A 316 -12.39 5.31 12.34
N SER A 317 -11.09 5.20 12.01
CA SER A 317 -10.41 3.89 11.95
C SER A 317 -9.99 3.41 13.35
N PRO A 318 -9.79 2.09 13.54
CA PRO A 318 -9.26 1.57 14.81
C PRO A 318 -7.91 2.20 15.18
N GLY A 319 -7.62 2.23 16.50
CA GLY A 319 -6.30 2.59 17.01
C GLY A 319 -5.23 1.65 16.47
N LEU A 320 -4.02 2.16 16.26
CA LEU A 320 -2.86 1.35 15.88
C LEU A 320 -2.09 0.81 17.09
N ASP A 321 -2.57 1.09 18.31
CA ASP A 321 -1.96 0.68 19.58
C ASP A 321 -1.81 -0.84 19.75
N ALA A 322 -2.55 -1.62 18.94
CA ALA A 322 -2.41 -3.08 18.86
C ALA A 322 -1.12 -3.53 18.15
N PHE A 323 -0.41 -2.60 17.49
CA PHE A 323 0.88 -2.82 16.87
C PHE A 323 1.93 -2.06 17.70
N PRO A 324 2.72 -2.76 18.53
CA PRO A 324 3.69 -2.08 19.39
C PRO A 324 4.70 -1.31 18.55
N ASP A 325 5.02 -0.10 19.00
CA ASP A 325 6.08 0.71 18.41
C ASP A 325 7.40 -0.10 18.51
N PRO A 326 8.10 -0.38 17.40
CA PRO A 326 9.36 -1.11 17.43
C PRO A 326 10.45 -0.41 18.27
N ASP A 327 10.32 0.89 18.54
CA ASP A 327 11.24 1.65 19.38
C ASP A 327 10.81 1.67 20.87
N SER A 328 9.64 1.11 21.20
CA SER A 328 9.33 0.76 22.59
C SER A 328 10.20 -0.44 22.97
N ALA A 329 11.00 -0.28 24.02
CA ALA A 329 12.06 -1.22 24.43
C ALA A 329 11.61 -2.64 24.83
N GLU A 330 10.37 -3.05 24.52
CA GLU A 330 9.71 -4.25 25.04
C GLU A 330 9.25 -5.27 23.98
N PHE A 331 9.58 -5.11 22.69
CA PHE A 331 9.24 -6.17 21.70
C PHE A 331 10.19 -7.39 21.79
N THR A 332 10.07 -8.16 22.86
CA THR A 332 10.63 -9.51 23.04
C THR A 332 9.59 -10.57 22.68
N GLY A 333 9.05 -10.52 21.46
CA GLY A 333 8.25 -11.63 20.92
C GLY A 333 9.11 -12.91 20.83
N PRO A 334 8.52 -14.11 21.04
CA PRO A 334 9.29 -15.32 21.36
C PRO A 334 10.28 -15.68 20.26
N LEU A 335 11.54 -15.80 20.68
CA LEU A 335 12.67 -16.34 19.92
C LEU A 335 12.81 -17.84 20.23
N ASP A 336 11.87 -18.69 19.83
CA ASP A 336 11.96 -20.15 20.04
C ASP A 336 10.96 -20.83 19.08
N GLU A 337 11.22 -21.90 18.34
CA GLU A 337 12.37 -22.77 18.07
C GLU A 337 12.17 -23.23 16.61
N PHE A 338 13.17 -23.07 15.73
CA PHE A 338 13.15 -23.78 14.44
C PHE A 338 13.73 -25.17 14.69
N PRO A 339 13.05 -26.28 14.29
CA PRO A 339 13.68 -27.58 14.34
C PRO A 339 14.88 -27.57 13.38
N PRO A 340 16.05 -28.13 13.77
CA PRO A 340 17.20 -28.16 12.90
C PRO A 340 16.85 -28.93 11.62
N HIS A 341 17.26 -28.36 10.48
CA HIS A 341 17.24 -29.02 9.19
C HIS A 341 17.90 -30.41 9.32
N SER A 342 17.11 -31.47 9.17
CA SER A 342 17.66 -32.79 8.93
C SER A 342 18.24 -32.81 7.51
N GLU A 343 19.56 -32.97 7.44
CA GLU A 343 20.28 -33.31 6.24
C GLU A 343 19.68 -34.57 5.61
N ARG A 344 19.34 -34.50 4.32
CA ARG A 344 19.23 -35.71 3.50
C ARG A 344 20.63 -36.05 2.99
N GLY A 345 21.07 -37.29 3.21
CA GLY A 345 22.21 -37.85 2.46
C GLY A 345 22.65 -39.25 2.87
N GLY A 346 22.32 -40.25 2.03
CA GLY A 346 22.94 -41.60 1.95
C GLY A 346 22.24 -42.67 2.79
N VAL A 347 21.71 -43.77 2.26
CA VAL A 347 21.88 -44.53 1.00
C VAL A 347 20.50 -45.00 0.54
#